data_AF-A0A7C4KK99-F1
#
_entry.id   AF-A0A7C4KK99-F1
#
_cell.length_a   1.000
_cell.length_b   1.000
_cell.length_c   1.000
_cell.angle_alpha   90.00
_cell.angle_beta   90.00
_cell.angle_gamma   90.00
#
_symmetry.space_group_name_H-M   'P 1'
#
loop_
_entity.id
_entity.type
_entity.pdbx_description
1 polymer ?
#
loop_
_entity_poly.entity_id
_entity_poly.type
_entity_poly.pdbx_seq_one_letter_code
_entity_poly.pdbx_strand_id
1 'polypeptide(L)'
;MSAFIKCPSCERALSRDVLTGVSPVSCQWCGKQIYFQIFPAADRPQPAREIGEPLTTGEEAACFHHSDRKAAAVCTDCGRFLCRLCDVEINGTHYCATCLEKTRKSGRTPSFEMKRVVYDEVVLVMSLLAWFGLVFLSPLALFLGWRHRRRPVGLLSKSAWRIWVALALSSLNILAVITLIVWLAFS
;
A
#
# COMPACT_ATOMS: atom_id res chain seq x y z
N MET A 1 -15.99 9.65 27.50
CA MET A 1 -17.22 8.88 27.20
C MET A 1 -16.81 7.48 26.77
N SER A 2 -17.17 6.47 27.55
CA SER A 2 -16.80 5.08 27.31
C SER A 2 -17.51 4.55 26.07
N ALA A 3 -16.77 4.32 24.98
CA ALA A 3 -17.30 3.66 23.80
C ALA A 3 -17.62 2.20 24.15
N PHE A 4 -18.89 1.84 24.13
CA PHE A 4 -19.37 0.47 24.30
C PHE A 4 -19.54 -0.19 22.92
N ILE A 5 -18.91 -1.34 22.70
CA ILE A 5 -19.12 -2.14 21.49
C ILE A 5 -20.28 -3.10 21.76
N LYS A 6 -21.22 -3.21 20.81
CA LYS A 6 -22.36 -4.14 20.91
C LYS A 6 -22.00 -5.50 20.33
N CYS A 7 -22.53 -6.57 20.91
CA CYS A 7 -22.44 -7.90 20.30
C CYS A 7 -23.27 -7.95 19.00
N PRO A 8 -22.71 -8.41 17.86
CA PRO A 8 -23.42 -8.44 16.59
C PRO A 8 -24.59 -9.44 16.56
N SER A 9 -24.70 -10.34 17.54
CA SER A 9 -25.78 -11.34 17.57
C SER A 9 -26.87 -11.07 18.59
N CYS A 10 -26.58 -10.44 19.73
CA CYS A 10 -27.59 -10.17 20.76
C CYS A 10 -27.74 -8.68 21.07
N GLU A 11 -26.97 -7.82 20.39
CA GLU A 11 -26.98 -6.36 20.47
C GLU A 11 -26.70 -5.76 21.86
N ARG A 12 -26.44 -6.59 22.87
CA ARG A 12 -26.06 -6.15 24.21
C ARG A 12 -24.64 -5.58 24.20
N ALA A 13 -24.44 -4.56 25.03
CA ALA A 13 -23.16 -3.85 25.17
C ALA A 13 -22.13 -4.75 25.87
N LEU A 14 -20.98 -5.00 25.24
CA LEU A 14 -19.87 -5.73 25.84
C LEU A 14 -19.07 -4.80 26.76
N SER A 15 -18.58 -5.34 27.88
CA SER A 15 -17.69 -4.60 28.77
C SER A 15 -16.32 -4.38 28.11
N ARG A 16 -15.67 -3.25 28.46
CA ARG A 16 -14.35 -2.90 27.91
C ARG A 16 -13.27 -3.94 28.26
N ASP A 17 -13.38 -4.58 29.42
CA ASP A 17 -12.41 -5.57 29.89
C ASP A 17 -12.36 -6.81 28.99
N VAL A 18 -13.50 -7.15 28.36
CA VAL A 18 -13.57 -8.23 27.38
C VAL A 18 -12.86 -7.82 26.08
N LEU A 19 -12.85 -6.54 25.73
CA LEU A 19 -12.23 -6.02 24.50
C LEU A 19 -10.73 -5.79 24.64
N THR A 20 -10.20 -5.66 25.85
CA THR A 20 -8.74 -5.61 26.09
C THR A 20 -8.09 -7.00 26.06
N GLY A 21 -8.89 -8.07 26.01
CA GLY A 21 -8.41 -9.45 25.93
C GLY A 21 -7.93 -9.86 24.54
N VAL A 22 -7.34 -11.04 24.46
CA VAL A 22 -6.93 -11.68 23.19
C VAL A 22 -8.16 -12.25 22.50
N SER A 23 -8.39 -11.91 21.22
CA SER A 23 -9.47 -12.52 20.44
C SER A 23 -9.18 -14.02 20.18
N PRO A 24 -10.19 -14.91 20.20
CA PRO A 24 -11.62 -14.64 20.32
C PRO A 24 -12.11 -14.51 21.77
N VAL A 25 -13.21 -13.78 21.96
CA VAL A 25 -13.87 -13.62 23.26
C VAL A 25 -15.32 -14.11 23.22
N SER A 26 -15.77 -14.74 24.29
CA SER A 26 -17.14 -15.24 24.40
C SER A 26 -18.07 -14.16 24.96
N CYS A 27 -19.21 -13.95 24.29
CA CYS A 27 -20.23 -13.04 24.78
C CYS A 27 -20.86 -13.54 26.08
N GLN A 28 -20.89 -12.70 27.12
CA GLN A 28 -21.42 -13.03 28.44
C GLN A 28 -22.95 -13.28 28.45
N TRP A 29 -23.67 -12.83 27.42
CA TRP A 29 -25.13 -12.96 27.35
C TRP A 29 -25.63 -14.06 26.41
N CYS A 30 -24.94 -14.30 25.29
CA CYS A 30 -25.41 -15.25 24.28
C CYS A 30 -24.41 -16.38 23.98
N GLY A 31 -23.22 -16.37 24.61
CA GLY A 31 -22.22 -17.43 24.47
C GLY A 31 -21.51 -17.48 23.11
N LYS A 32 -21.88 -16.65 22.12
CA LYS A 32 -21.19 -16.64 20.82
C LYS A 32 -19.77 -16.08 20.92
N GLN A 33 -18.87 -16.67 20.13
CA GLN A 33 -17.50 -16.19 19.97
C GLN A 33 -17.47 -14.95 19.08
N ILE A 34 -16.84 -13.89 19.58
CA ILE A 34 -16.66 -12.62 18.89
C ILE A 34 -15.18 -12.48 18.54
N TYR A 35 -14.92 -12.30 17.25
CA TYR A 35 -13.60 -11.98 16.72
C TYR A 35 -13.54 -10.48 16.47
N PHE A 36 -12.50 -9.83 16.98
CA PHE A 36 -12.28 -8.41 16.78
C PHE A 36 -10.77 -8.13 16.72
N GLN A 37 -10.41 -7.06 16.02
CA GLN A 37 -9.04 -6.57 15.96
C GLN A 37 -9.05 -5.09 16.32
N ILE A 38 -8.40 -4.75 17.43
CA ILE A 38 -8.20 -3.35 17.81
C ILE A 38 -7.04 -2.83 16.99
N PHE A 39 -7.31 -1.82 16.16
CA PHE A 39 -6.26 -1.12 15.46
C PHE A 39 -5.45 -0.30 16.46
N PRO A 40 -4.11 -0.24 16.36
CA PRO A 40 -3.26 0.60 17.23
C PRO A 40 -3.65 2.09 17.23
N ALA A 41 -4.42 2.53 16.24
CA ALA A 41 -4.99 3.87 16.18
C ALA A 41 -6.05 4.15 17.27
N ALA A 42 -6.65 3.12 17.89
CA ALA A 42 -7.67 3.28 18.91
C ALA A 42 -7.12 3.89 20.22
N ASP A 43 -5.88 3.55 20.57
CA ASP A 43 -5.22 4.05 21.79
C ASP A 43 -4.45 5.34 21.56
N ARG A 44 -4.34 5.80 20.30
CA ARG A 44 -3.68 7.08 20.02
C ARG A 44 -4.53 8.22 20.57
N PRO A 45 -3.94 9.17 21.31
CA PRO A 45 -4.65 10.39 21.67
C PRO A 45 -5.10 11.07 20.38
N GLN A 46 -6.41 11.20 20.22
CA GLN A 46 -6.98 11.90 19.08
C GLN A 46 -6.54 13.36 19.22
N PRO A 47 -5.82 13.93 18.24
CA PRO A 47 -5.55 15.36 18.26
C PRO A 47 -6.88 16.09 18.31
N ALA A 48 -6.90 17.25 18.99
CA ALA A 48 -8.09 18.10 19.00
C ALA A 48 -8.55 18.28 17.55
N ARG A 49 -9.82 17.95 17.30
CA ARG A 49 -10.42 18.05 15.97
C ARG A 49 -10.18 19.48 15.48
N GLU A 50 -9.31 19.66 14.48
CA GLU A 50 -9.17 20.96 13.82
C GLU A 50 -10.44 21.21 13.01
N ILE A 51 -11.40 21.87 13.64
CA ILE A 51 -12.57 22.37 12.96
C ILE A 51 -12.09 23.59 12.18
N GLY A 52 -12.23 23.58 10.85
CA GLY A 52 -11.75 24.68 10.00
C GLY A 52 -12.23 26.04 10.51
N GLU A 53 -11.33 27.02 10.50
CA GLU A 53 -11.59 28.37 11.00
C GLU A 53 -12.86 28.95 10.37
N PRO A 54 -13.79 29.49 11.17
CA PRO A 54 -14.98 30.16 10.64
C PRO A 54 -14.55 31.43 9.90
N LEU A 55 -15.29 31.79 8.85
CA LEU A 55 -15.14 33.11 8.24
C LEU A 55 -15.63 34.17 9.22
N THR A 56 -14.71 35.00 9.69
CA THR A 56 -15.04 36.07 10.66
C THR A 56 -15.26 37.40 9.96
N THR A 57 -14.74 37.56 8.73
CA THR A 57 -14.83 38.77 7.93
C THR A 57 -15.12 38.43 6.47
N GLY A 58 -15.79 39.33 5.74
CA GLY A 58 -16.14 39.14 4.33
C GLY A 58 -14.97 39.32 3.35
N GLU A 59 -13.76 39.59 3.85
CA GLU A 59 -12.55 39.83 3.06
C GLU A 59 -11.69 38.56 2.88
N GLU A 60 -12.06 37.47 3.55
CA GLU A 60 -11.34 36.21 3.51
C GLU A 60 -11.90 35.29 2.41
N ALA A 61 -11.02 34.56 1.73
CA ALA A 61 -11.44 33.56 0.76
C ALA A 61 -12.18 32.42 1.47
N ALA A 62 -13.38 32.07 0.99
CA ALA A 62 -14.18 30.97 1.50
C ALA A 62 -13.81 29.63 0.84
N CYS A 63 -14.03 28.53 1.55
CA CYS A 63 -13.93 27.19 0.97
C CYS A 63 -15.01 26.99 -0.10
N PHE A 64 -14.63 26.41 -1.23
CA PHE A 64 -15.55 26.09 -2.32
C PHE A 64 -16.70 25.17 -1.88
N HIS A 65 -16.46 24.28 -0.92
CA HIS A 65 -17.46 23.34 -0.42
C HIS A 65 -18.26 23.86 0.78
N HIS A 66 -17.71 24.83 1.50
CA HIS A 66 -18.27 25.34 2.75
C HIS A 66 -18.08 26.85 2.81
N SER A 67 -19.14 27.58 2.46
CA SER A 67 -19.13 29.04 2.40
C SER A 67 -19.02 29.72 3.77
N ASP A 68 -19.13 28.97 4.86
CA ASP A 68 -18.96 29.41 6.25
C ASP A 68 -17.52 29.22 6.77
N ARG A 69 -16.63 28.62 5.97
CA ARG A 69 -15.27 28.25 6.38
C ARG A 69 -14.22 28.98 5.59
N LYS A 70 -13.20 29.47 6.31
CA LYS A 70 -12.04 30.12 5.72
C LYS A 70 -11.22 29.11 4.92
N ALA A 71 -10.80 29.52 3.73
CA ALA A 71 -9.88 28.77 2.90
C ALA A 71 -8.48 28.81 3.51
N ALA A 72 -7.88 27.64 3.68
CA ALA A 72 -6.52 27.46 4.19
C ALA A 72 -5.54 27.02 3.08
N ALA A 73 -6.03 26.37 2.02
CA ALA A 73 -5.21 25.86 0.92
C ALA A 73 -5.92 26.01 -0.43
N VAL A 74 -5.17 25.81 -1.53
CA VAL A 74 -5.68 25.81 -2.90
C VAL A 74 -5.35 24.46 -3.54
N CYS A 75 -6.34 23.83 -4.16
CA CYS A 75 -6.16 22.57 -4.87
C CYS A 75 -5.19 22.74 -6.07
N THR A 76 -4.13 21.93 -6.12
CA THR A 76 -3.14 21.99 -7.21
C THR A 76 -3.72 21.63 -8.58
N ASP A 77 -4.73 20.76 -8.63
CA ASP A 77 -5.28 20.25 -9.89
C ASP A 77 -6.38 21.15 -10.48
N CYS A 78 -7.21 21.76 -9.65
CA CYS A 78 -8.38 22.53 -10.10
C CYS A 78 -8.45 23.98 -9.60
N GLY A 79 -7.50 24.41 -8.77
CA GLY A 79 -7.42 25.80 -8.26
C GLY A 79 -8.50 26.19 -7.25
N ARG A 80 -9.34 25.25 -6.78
CA ARG A 80 -10.39 25.54 -5.79
C ARG A 80 -9.79 25.84 -4.41
N PHE A 81 -10.37 26.82 -3.72
CA PHE A 81 -10.07 27.13 -2.32
C PHE A 81 -10.67 26.07 -1.38
N LEU A 82 -9.86 25.58 -0.44
CA LEU A 82 -10.20 24.49 0.49
C LEU A 82 -9.99 24.94 1.93
N CYS A 83 -10.96 24.66 2.81
CA CYS A 83 -10.74 24.74 4.26
C CYS A 83 -9.86 23.58 4.72
N ARG A 84 -9.30 23.66 5.93
CA ARG A 84 -8.47 22.59 6.53
C ARG A 84 -9.12 21.21 6.56
N LEU A 85 -10.47 21.14 6.55
CA LEU A 85 -11.19 19.86 6.52
C LEU A 85 -11.30 19.27 5.11
N CYS A 86 -11.37 20.12 4.09
CA CYS A 86 -11.49 19.71 2.69
C CYS A 86 -10.13 19.53 2.01
N ASP A 87 -9.07 20.02 2.64
CA ASP A 87 -7.70 19.87 2.16
C ASP A 87 -7.17 18.46 2.44
N VAL A 88 -6.72 17.80 1.37
CA VAL A 88 -6.04 16.51 1.46
C VAL A 88 -4.61 16.71 1.00
N GLU A 89 -3.69 16.76 1.97
CA GLU A 89 -2.26 16.87 1.70
C GLU A 89 -1.64 15.50 1.39
N ILE A 90 -1.01 15.38 0.22
CA ILE A 90 -0.29 14.20 -0.22
C ILE A 90 1.07 14.65 -0.74
N ASN A 91 2.15 14.17 -0.13
CA ASN A 91 3.53 14.50 -0.51
C ASN A 91 3.77 16.02 -0.64
N GLY A 92 3.20 16.83 0.27
CA GLY A 92 3.30 18.30 0.25
C GLY A 92 2.47 18.99 -0.83
N THR A 93 1.56 18.27 -1.49
CA THR A 93 0.62 18.84 -2.47
C THR A 93 -0.82 18.72 -1.99
N HIS A 94 -1.60 19.77 -2.20
CA HIS A 94 -2.95 19.92 -1.69
C HIS A 94 -3.98 19.54 -2.76
N TYR A 95 -4.90 18.62 -2.43
CA TYR A 95 -5.95 18.18 -3.34
C TYR A 95 -7.32 18.26 -2.70
N CYS A 96 -8.32 18.58 -3.53
CA CYS A 96 -9.72 18.41 -3.16
C CYS A 96 -10.16 16.95 -3.35
N ALA A 97 -11.14 16.50 -2.57
CA ALA A 97 -11.69 15.14 -2.66
C ALA A 97 -12.15 14.77 -4.08
N THR A 98 -12.74 15.71 -4.82
CA THR A 98 -13.21 15.44 -6.19
C THR A 98 -12.08 15.19 -7.18
N CYS A 99 -10.95 15.90 -7.05
CA CYS A 99 -9.79 15.67 -7.90
C CYS A 99 -9.10 14.36 -7.52
N LEU A 100 -8.96 14.10 -6.21
CA LEU A 100 -8.39 12.85 -5.73
C LEU A 100 -9.16 11.62 -6.24
N GLU A 101 -10.49 11.66 -6.25
CA GLU A 101 -11.31 10.59 -6.81
C GLU A 101 -11.14 10.42 -8.32
N LYS A 102 -11.01 11.52 -9.07
CA LYS A 102 -10.74 11.48 -10.52
C LYS A 102 -9.36 10.88 -10.80
N THR A 103 -8.35 11.24 -10.02
CA THR A 103 -6.99 10.68 -10.09
C THR A 103 -7.01 9.19 -9.78
N ARG A 104 -7.78 8.76 -8.76
CA ARG A 104 -7.97 7.35 -8.43
C ARG A 104 -8.61 6.56 -9.58
N LYS A 105 -9.64 7.11 -10.23
CA LYS A 105 -10.34 6.45 -11.35
C LYS A 105 -9.52 6.41 -12.64
N SER A 106 -8.71 7.43 -12.89
CA SER A 106 -7.90 7.54 -14.11
C SER A 106 -6.57 6.79 -14.05
N GLY A 107 -6.18 6.25 -12.88
CA GLY A 107 -4.91 5.54 -12.70
C GLY A 107 -3.67 6.41 -12.89
N ARG A 108 -3.83 7.73 -13.05
CA ARG A 108 -2.75 8.70 -13.23
C ARG A 108 -2.41 9.33 -11.89
N THR A 109 -1.82 8.56 -10.98
CA THR A 109 -1.34 9.10 -9.72
C THR A 109 0.08 9.66 -9.91
N PRO A 110 0.31 10.98 -9.76
CA PRO A 110 1.64 11.44 -9.39
C PRO A 110 1.86 10.91 -7.97
N SER A 111 2.87 10.05 -7.77
CA SER A 111 3.36 9.58 -6.46
C SER A 111 2.54 8.58 -5.63
N PHE A 112 1.47 7.97 -6.15
CA PHE A 112 0.98 6.70 -5.60
C PHE A 112 1.43 5.54 -6.50
N GLU A 113 2.66 5.07 -6.30
CA GLU A 113 3.13 3.79 -6.83
C GLU A 113 2.36 2.64 -6.15
N MET A 114 1.09 2.44 -6.53
CA MET A 114 0.29 1.29 -6.10
C MET A 114 0.71 -0.01 -6.78
N LYS A 115 1.68 0.03 -7.70
CA LYS A 115 2.18 -1.14 -8.40
C LYS A 115 3.69 -1.18 -8.35
N ARG A 116 4.25 -1.80 -7.30
CA ARG A 116 5.63 -2.29 -7.34
C ARG A 116 5.61 -3.67 -7.98
N VAL A 117 6.14 -3.76 -9.19
CA VAL A 117 6.38 -5.05 -9.83
C VAL A 117 7.40 -5.79 -8.97
N VAL A 118 7.01 -6.95 -8.44
CA VAL A 118 7.92 -7.81 -7.68
C VAL A 118 8.80 -8.52 -8.70
N TYR A 119 9.97 -7.96 -8.96
CA TYR A 119 10.94 -8.49 -9.93
C TYR A 119 11.36 -9.94 -9.64
N ASP A 120 11.27 -10.40 -8.38
CA ASP A 120 11.58 -11.78 -8.00
C ASP A 120 10.73 -12.82 -8.73
N GLU A 121 9.45 -12.53 -8.97
CA GLU A 121 8.55 -13.45 -9.66
C GLU A 121 8.80 -13.45 -11.17
N VAL A 122 9.17 -12.28 -11.72
CA VAL A 122 9.55 -12.12 -13.13
C VAL A 122 10.82 -12.92 -13.44
N VAL A 123 11.84 -12.84 -12.58
CA VAL A 123 13.08 -13.61 -12.78
C VAL A 123 12.81 -15.11 -12.74
N LEU A 124 11.96 -15.57 -11.80
CA LEU A 124 11.65 -16.99 -11.65
C LEU A 124 10.88 -17.57 -12.84
N VAL A 125 9.89 -16.81 -13.35
CA VAL A 125 9.11 -17.20 -14.54
C VAL A 125 9.99 -17.19 -15.79
N MET A 126 10.88 -16.21 -15.94
CA MET A 126 11.82 -16.17 -17.05
C MET A 126 12.85 -17.31 -17.02
N SER A 127 13.35 -17.69 -15.84
CA SER A 127 14.22 -18.87 -15.70
C SER A 127 13.51 -20.19 -16.01
N LEU A 128 12.22 -20.33 -15.67
CA LEU A 128 11.43 -21.51 -16.02
C LEU A 128 11.08 -21.57 -17.51
N LEU A 129 10.82 -20.44 -18.15
CA LEU A 129 10.58 -20.33 -19.59
C LEU A 129 11.84 -20.64 -20.43
N ALA A 130 13.03 -20.35 -19.90
CA ALA A 130 14.29 -20.72 -20.54
C ALA A 130 14.45 -22.25 -20.67
N TRP A 131 13.84 -23.03 -19.77
CA TRP A 131 13.81 -24.50 -19.84
C TRP A 131 12.97 -25.02 -21.04
N PHE A 132 11.99 -24.24 -21.52
CA PHE A 132 11.08 -24.61 -22.60
C PHE A 132 11.58 -24.21 -24.02
N GLY A 133 12.88 -23.92 -24.18
CA GLY A 133 13.50 -23.69 -25.50
C GLY A 133 13.73 -22.22 -25.89
N LEU A 134 13.48 -21.28 -24.98
CA LEU A 134 13.71 -19.85 -25.19
C LEU A 134 15.06 -19.39 -24.61
N VAL A 135 16.13 -19.99 -25.11
CA VAL A 135 17.52 -19.83 -24.63
C VAL A 135 18.03 -18.37 -24.69
N PHE A 136 17.49 -17.56 -25.60
CA PHE A 136 17.91 -16.16 -25.80
C PHE A 136 17.43 -15.16 -24.72
N LEU A 137 16.50 -15.54 -23.85
CA LEU A 137 15.99 -14.64 -22.80
C LEU A 137 16.84 -14.66 -21.51
N SER A 138 17.77 -15.61 -21.40
CA SER A 138 18.63 -15.82 -20.22
C SER A 138 19.63 -14.67 -19.95
N PRO A 139 20.35 -14.11 -20.94
CA PRO A 139 21.28 -13.00 -20.69
C PRO A 139 20.57 -11.72 -20.24
N LEU A 140 19.35 -11.50 -20.75
CA LEU A 140 18.54 -10.32 -20.44
C LEU A 140 18.01 -10.37 -19.00
N ALA A 141 17.61 -11.55 -18.52
CA ALA A 141 17.20 -11.76 -17.13
C ALA A 141 18.37 -11.51 -16.15
N LEU A 142 19.58 -11.94 -16.50
CA LEU A 142 20.77 -11.73 -15.68
C LEU A 142 21.21 -10.26 -15.64
N PHE A 143 21.14 -9.57 -16.78
CA PHE A 143 21.43 -8.14 -16.86
C PHE A 143 20.42 -7.31 -16.05
N LEU A 144 19.13 -7.63 -16.15
CA LEU A 144 18.08 -6.96 -15.38
C LEU A 144 18.19 -7.25 -13.88
N GLY A 145 18.48 -8.50 -13.48
CA GLY A 145 18.68 -8.88 -12.09
C GLY A 145 19.90 -8.21 -11.45
N TRP A 146 21.03 -8.14 -12.17
CA TRP A 146 22.23 -7.42 -11.70
C TRP A 146 21.95 -5.93 -11.56
N ARG A 147 21.38 -5.29 -12.59
CA ARG A 147 21.12 -3.84 -12.60
C ARG A 147 20.09 -3.43 -11.53
N HIS A 148 19.13 -4.29 -11.20
CA HIS A 148 18.08 -3.98 -10.24
C HIS A 148 18.36 -4.43 -8.79
N ARG A 149 19.54 -5.03 -8.52
CA ARG A 149 19.96 -5.48 -7.17
C ARG A 149 20.05 -4.36 -6.12
N ARG A 150 20.16 -3.10 -6.54
CA ARG A 150 20.30 -1.94 -5.63
C ARG A 150 18.98 -1.26 -5.24
N ARG A 151 17.82 -1.80 -5.65
CA ARG A 151 16.53 -1.19 -5.29
C ARG A 151 16.07 -1.72 -3.93
N PRO A 152 15.68 -0.84 -2.98
CA PRO A 152 15.32 -1.27 -1.64
C PRO A 152 14.11 -2.20 -1.68
N VAL A 153 14.30 -3.38 -1.08
CA VAL A 153 13.29 -4.44 -0.93
C VAL A 153 12.09 -3.84 -0.20
N GLY A 154 10.89 -4.08 -0.73
CA GLY A 154 9.65 -3.52 -0.17
C GLY A 154 9.39 -3.95 1.28
N LEU A 155 8.46 -3.25 1.95
CA LEU A 155 8.07 -3.33 3.37
C LEU A 155 7.70 -4.73 3.92
N LEU A 156 7.72 -5.77 3.08
CA LEU A 156 7.57 -7.16 3.50
C LEU A 156 8.96 -7.79 3.46
N SER A 157 9.51 -8.07 4.64
CA SER A 157 10.76 -8.79 4.86
C SER A 157 10.72 -10.19 4.24
N LYS A 158 10.97 -10.28 2.94
CA LYS A 158 11.22 -11.57 2.28
C LYS A 158 12.72 -11.78 2.12
N SER A 159 13.12 -12.94 2.62
CA SER A 159 14.48 -13.29 3.01
C SER A 159 15.47 -13.25 1.85
N ALA A 160 16.62 -12.61 2.08
CA ALA A 160 17.68 -12.36 1.11
C ALA A 160 18.26 -13.63 0.46
N TRP A 161 18.02 -14.81 1.02
CA TRP A 161 18.46 -16.09 0.47
C TRP A 161 17.84 -16.43 -0.89
N ARG A 162 16.61 -15.96 -1.17
CA ARG A 162 15.91 -16.26 -2.43
C ARG A 162 16.64 -15.70 -3.65
N ILE A 163 17.31 -14.55 -3.50
CA ILE A 163 18.11 -13.92 -4.56
C ILE A 163 19.34 -14.77 -4.88
N TRP A 164 20.00 -15.34 -3.87
CA TRP A 164 21.15 -16.22 -4.08
C TRP A 164 20.77 -17.54 -4.76
N VAL A 165 19.62 -18.12 -4.39
CA VAL A 165 19.09 -19.33 -5.03
C VAL A 165 18.75 -19.06 -6.52
N ALA A 166 18.11 -17.92 -6.82
CA ALA A 166 17.80 -17.54 -8.20
C ALA A 166 19.07 -17.32 -9.05
N LEU A 167 20.12 -16.72 -8.47
CA LEU A 167 21.41 -16.54 -9.14
C LEU A 167 22.11 -17.88 -9.40
N ALA A 168 22.11 -18.80 -8.44
CA ALA A 168 22.71 -20.12 -8.59
C ALA A 168 22.02 -20.92 -9.72
N LEU A 169 20.69 -20.98 -9.73
CA LEU A 169 19.91 -21.64 -10.78
C LEU A 169 20.15 -21.02 -12.18
N SER A 170 20.24 -19.69 -12.27
CA SER A 170 20.53 -19.01 -13.54
C SER A 170 21.94 -19.31 -14.05
N SER A 171 22.93 -19.35 -13.16
CA SER A 171 24.31 -19.70 -13.53
C SER A 171 24.43 -21.15 -14.02
N LEU A 172 23.71 -22.08 -13.38
CA LEU A 172 23.67 -23.48 -13.79
C LEU A 172 23.04 -23.65 -15.18
N ASN A 173 21.97 -22.88 -15.47
CA ASN A 173 21.31 -22.90 -16.77
C ASN A 173 22.25 -22.40 -17.90
N ILE A 174 23.00 -21.32 -17.65
CA ILE A 174 23.99 -20.82 -18.62
C ILE A 174 25.07 -21.85 -18.90
N LEU A 175 25.61 -22.50 -17.85
CA LEU A 175 26.62 -23.54 -18.02
C LEU A 175 26.09 -24.72 -18.85
N ALA A 176 24.86 -25.17 -18.59
CA ALA A 176 24.22 -26.24 -19.34
C ALA A 176 24.01 -25.89 -20.83
N VAL A 177 23.71 -24.63 -21.14
CA VAL A 177 23.59 -24.16 -22.52
C VAL A 177 24.96 -24.12 -23.22
N ILE A 178 25.99 -23.62 -22.54
CA ILE A 178 27.35 -23.56 -23.09
C ILE A 178 27.85 -24.96 -23.43
N THR A 179 27.66 -25.94 -22.54
CA THR A 179 28.10 -27.31 -22.78
C THR A 179 27.35 -27.97 -23.94
N LEU A 180 26.04 -27.72 -24.08
CA LEU A 180 25.23 -28.22 -25.20
C LEU A 180 25.69 -27.63 -26.55
N ILE A 181 25.96 -26.33 -26.61
CA ILE A 181 26.43 -25.67 -27.83
C ILE A 181 27.80 -26.21 -28.25
N VAL A 182 28.72 -26.39 -27.29
CA VAL A 182 30.05 -26.97 -27.56
C VAL A 182 29.89 -28.41 -28.06
N TRP A 183 29.03 -29.22 -27.44
CA TRP A 183 28.80 -30.59 -27.88
C TRP A 183 28.25 -30.66 -29.31
N LEU A 184 27.29 -29.80 -29.68
CA LEU A 184 26.76 -29.72 -31.04
C LEU A 184 27.77 -29.19 -32.06
N ALA A 185 28.73 -28.37 -31.65
CA ALA A 185 29.76 -27.83 -32.56
C ALA A 185 30.89 -28.82 -32.86
N PHE A 186 31.09 -29.82 -31.98
CA PHE A 186 32.16 -30.82 -32.07
C PHE A 186 31.67 -32.23 -32.42
N SER A 187 30.35 -32.43 -32.59
CA SER A 187 29.73 -33.67 -33.08
C SER A 187 29.32 -33.55 -34.54
#